data_AF-A0A4Y2JAA0-F1
#
_entry.id   AF-A0A4Y2JAA0-F1
#
_cell.length_a   1.000
_cell.length_b   1.000
_cell.length_c   1.000
_cell.angle_alpha   90.00
_cell.angle_beta   90.00
_cell.angle_gamma   90.00
#
_symmetry.space_group_name_H-M   'P 1'
#
loop_
_entity.id
_entity.type
_entity.pdbx_description
1 polymer ?
#
loop_
_entity_poly.entity_id
_entity_poly.type
_entity_poly.pdbx_seq_one_letter_code
_entity_poly.pdbx_strand_id
1 'polypeptide(L)'
;MEVEQLSKRVILAPTNKKALEMNRPIIAKLQDEPYTFYSSDSIISEDQNDLQNYPPEFLHDLTPSGMPPHALMLNKGVIVMLLISLNPKQGLL
;
A
#
# COMPACT_ATOMS: atom_id res chain seq x y z
N MET A 1 12.52 17.62 -10.63
CA MET A 1 11.23 17.64 -11.36
C MET A 1 10.19 18.10 -10.37
N GLU A 2 9.52 19.21 -10.63
CA GLU A 2 8.57 19.79 -9.66
C GLU A 2 7.31 18.92 -9.50
N VAL A 3 6.76 18.91 -8.29
CA VAL A 3 5.56 18.13 -7.90
C VAL A 3 4.38 18.40 -8.85
N GLU A 4 4.24 19.64 -9.31
CA GLU A 4 3.17 20.08 -10.20
C GLU A 4 3.26 19.49 -11.62
N GLN A 5 4.44 19.05 -12.04
CA GLN A 5 4.63 18.31 -13.30
C GLN A 5 4.38 16.81 -13.14
N LEU A 6 4.57 16.27 -11.93
CA LEU A 6 4.28 14.87 -11.61
C LEU A 6 2.78 14.58 -11.59
N SER A 7 1.94 15.53 -11.15
CA SER A 7 0.48 15.36 -11.07
C SER A 7 -0.21 15.14 -12.43
N LYS A 8 0.45 15.50 -13.54
CA LYS A 8 -0.08 15.39 -14.90
C LYS A 8 0.35 14.11 -15.63
N ARG A 9 1.09 13.22 -14.97
CA ARG A 9 1.70 12.03 -15.59
C ARG A 9 1.36 10.79 -14.78
N VAL A 10 1.12 9.68 -15.49
CA VAL A 10 1.01 8.35 -14.90
C VAL A 10 2.27 7.57 -15.21
N ILE A 11 2.87 6.94 -14.20
CA ILE A 11 4.01 6.05 -14.36
C ILE A 11 3.49 4.62 -14.21
N LEU A 12 3.67 3.80 -15.24
CA LEU A 12 3.25 2.39 -15.22
C LEU A 12 4.44 1.50 -14.86
N ALA A 13 4.17 0.42 -14.13
CA ALA A 13 5.15 -0.58 -13.75
C ALA A 13 4.67 -1.98 -14.17
N PRO A 14 5.58 -2.92 -14.50
CA PRO A 14 5.19 -4.29 -14.84
C PRO A 14 4.55 -5.07 -13.68
N THR A 15 4.85 -4.70 -12.43
CA THR A 15 4.35 -5.39 -11.22
C THR A 15 3.94 -4.39 -10.14
N ASN A 16 2.98 -4.78 -9.30
CA ASN A 16 2.53 -3.97 -8.14
C ASN A 16 3.68 -3.68 -7.18
N LYS A 17 4.55 -4.66 -6.91
CA LYS A 17 5.74 -4.46 -6.09
C LYS A 17 6.61 -3.31 -6.63
N LYS A 18 6.84 -3.28 -7.94
CA LYS A 18 7.65 -2.23 -8.55
C LYS A 18 6.96 -0.86 -8.52
N ALA A 19 5.64 -0.81 -8.70
CA ALA A 19 4.86 0.42 -8.56
C ALA A 19 4.94 0.97 -7.11
N LEU A 20 4.79 0.11 -6.10
CA LEU A 20 4.89 0.49 -4.69
C LEU A 20 6.28 1.04 -4.34
N GLU A 21 7.35 0.39 -4.79
CA GLU A 21 8.73 0.88 -4.63
C GLU A 21 8.92 2.28 -5.23
N MET A 22 8.36 2.54 -6.41
CA MET A 22 8.45 3.84 -7.08
C MET A 22 7.61 4.93 -6.42
N ASN A 23 6.47 4.58 -5.81
CA ASN A 23 5.60 5.55 -5.14
C ASN A 23 6.24 6.16 -3.89
N ARG A 24 7.03 5.39 -3.13
CA ARG A 24 7.67 5.85 -1.88
C ARG A 24 8.47 7.17 -2.04
N PRO A 25 9.46 7.27 -2.95
CA PRO A 25 10.22 8.50 -3.13
C PRO A 25 9.39 9.65 -3.74
N ILE A 26 8.26 9.36 -4.40
CA ILE A 26 7.35 10.41 -4.92
C ILE A 26 6.58 11.04 -3.76
N ILE A 27 6.05 10.22 -2.85
CA ILE A 27 5.33 10.67 -1.66
C ILE A 27 6.26 11.49 -0.75
N ALA A 28 7.51 11.04 -0.58
CA ALA A 28 8.53 11.76 0.21
C ALA A 28 8.98 13.10 -0.38
N LYS A 29 8.65 13.40 -1.65
CA LYS A 29 8.94 14.68 -2.31
C LYS A 29 7.81 15.71 -2.15
N LEU A 30 6.66 15.30 -1.63
CA LEU A 30 5.58 16.22 -1.30
C LEU A 30 5.96 17.04 -0.05
N GLN A 31 5.44 18.27 0.06
CA GLN A 31 5.91 19.24 1.07
C GLN A 31 5.54 18.86 2.51
N ASP A 32 4.49 18.08 2.69
CA ASP A 32 4.00 17.67 4.00
C ASP A 32 4.77 16.45 4.53
N GLU A 33 4.78 16.24 5.84
CA GLU A 33 5.42 15.06 6.44
C GLU A 33 4.58 13.80 6.17
N PRO A 34 5.15 12.74 5.59
CA PRO A 34 4.41 11.51 5.34
C PRO A 34 4.07 10.79 6.65
N TYR A 35 2.85 10.26 6.73
CA TYR A 35 2.41 9.38 7.80
C TYR A 35 2.36 7.93 7.33
N THR A 36 2.84 7.00 8.15
CA THR A 36 2.81 5.56 7.82
C THR A 36 1.76 4.86 8.67
N PHE A 37 0.80 4.21 8.00
CA PHE A 37 -0.16 3.30 8.60
C PHE A 37 0.39 1.88 8.49
N TYR A 38 0.43 1.16 9.61
CA TYR A 38 0.85 -0.23 9.66
C TYR A 38 -0.36 -1.15 9.71
N SER A 39 -0.35 -2.25 8.94
CA SER A 39 -1.36 -3.30 9.08
C SER A 39 -1.20 -4.03 10.41
N SER A 40 -2.27 -4.68 10.84
CA SER A 40 -2.30 -5.57 11.99
C SER A 40 -2.61 -6.97 11.48
N ASP A 41 -1.55 -7.70 11.14
CA ASP A 41 -1.65 -9.01 10.51
C ASP A 41 -1.52 -10.11 11.54
N SER A 42 -2.34 -11.16 11.39
CA SER A 42 -2.28 -12.36 12.20
C SER A 42 -2.74 -13.54 11.37
N ILE A 43 -2.21 -14.72 11.69
CA ILE A 43 -2.74 -15.96 11.12
C ILE A 43 -3.93 -16.44 11.95
N ILE A 44 -4.90 -17.06 11.27
CA ILE A 44 -6.00 -17.77 11.91
C ILE A 44 -5.76 -19.26 11.60
N SER A 45 -5.12 -19.96 12.53
CA SER A 45 -4.87 -21.40 12.43
C SER A 45 -4.97 -22.07 13.80
N GLU A 46 -5.46 -23.31 13.81
CA GLU A 46 -5.46 -24.19 14.99
C GLU A 46 -4.18 -25.04 15.09
N ASP A 47 -3.35 -25.09 14.03
CA ASP A 47 -2.08 -25.81 14.01
C ASP A 47 -0.97 -24.95 14.63
N GLN A 48 -0.34 -25.46 15.69
CA GLN A 48 0.79 -24.77 16.34
C GLN A 48 2.02 -24.66 15.44
N ASN A 49 2.17 -25.53 14.44
CA ASN A 49 3.26 -25.43 13.48
C ASN A 49 3.11 -24.21 12.57
N ASP A 50 1.88 -23.78 12.27
CA ASP A 50 1.65 -22.61 11.42
C ASP A 50 2.14 -21.32 12.08
N LEU A 51 1.99 -21.20 13.41
CA LEU A 51 2.54 -20.08 14.17
C LEU A 51 4.07 -19.97 14.06
N GLN A 52 4.74 -21.10 13.86
CA GLN A 52 6.20 -21.16 13.69
C GLN A 52 6.61 -20.97 12.22
N ASN A 53 5.80 -21.45 11.28
CA ASN A 53 6.07 -21.38 9.84
C ASN A 53 5.76 -20.00 9.23
N TYR A 54 4.82 -19.25 9.83
CA TYR A 54 4.35 -17.96 9.31
C TYR A 54 4.54 -16.85 10.35
N PRO A 55 5.80 -16.43 10.59
CA PRO A 55 6.07 -15.36 11.53
C PRO A 55 5.52 -14.01 11.02
N PRO A 56 5.30 -13.01 11.89
CA PRO A 56 4.76 -11.70 11.50
C PRO A 56 5.54 -11.03 10.36
N GLU A 57 6.87 -11.18 10.33
CA GLU A 57 7.73 -10.63 9.28
C GLU A 57 7.39 -11.20 7.91
N PHE A 58 7.05 -12.49 7.84
CA PHE A 58 6.58 -13.11 6.60
C PHE A 58 5.25 -12.49 6.14
N LEU A 59 4.33 -12.24 7.08
CA LEU A 59 3.05 -11.61 6.77
C LEU A 59 3.22 -10.17 6.28
N HIS A 60 4.13 -9.40 6.89
CA HIS A 60 4.39 -8.01 6.54
C HIS A 60 4.94 -7.84 5.11
N ASP A 61 5.58 -8.88 4.57
CA ASP A 61 6.09 -8.90 3.20
C ASP A 61 5.02 -9.27 2.16
N LEU A 62 3.86 -9.78 2.59
CA LEU A 62 2.78 -10.14 1.69
C LEU A 62 2.08 -8.88 1.16
N THR A 63 1.86 -8.87 -0.16
CA THR A 63 1.02 -7.87 -0.84
C THR A 63 0.04 -8.56 -1.78
N PRO A 64 -0.94 -9.31 -1.24
CA PRO A 64 -1.93 -9.99 -2.05
C PRO A 64 -2.70 -9.01 -2.94
N SER A 65 -3.22 -9.51 -4.07
CA SER A 65 -4.07 -8.70 -4.95
C SER A 65 -5.28 -8.18 -4.17
N GLY A 66 -5.57 -6.88 -4.28
CA GLY A 66 -6.67 -6.24 -3.54
C GLY A 66 -6.35 -5.84 -2.10
N MET A 67 -5.12 -6.06 -1.60
CA MET A 67 -4.71 -5.61 -0.27
C MET A 67 -3.59 -4.56 -0.33
N PRO A 68 -3.60 -3.58 0.59
CA PRO A 68 -2.50 -2.63 0.72
C PRO A 68 -1.25 -3.31 1.30
N PRO A 69 -0.05 -2.72 1.12
CA PRO A 69 1.16 -3.19 1.82
C PRO A 69 1.06 -2.96 3.32
N HIS A 70 1.79 -3.75 4.11
CA HIS A 70 1.88 -3.60 5.56
C HIS A 70 2.19 -2.18 5.99
N ALA A 71 3.25 -1.58 5.43
CA ALA A 71 3.61 -0.19 5.69
C ALA A 71 3.08 0.72 4.57
N LEU A 72 1.88 1.26 4.76
CA LEU A 72 1.22 2.18 3.84
C LEU A 72 1.57 3.64 4.20
N MET A 73 2.49 4.22 3.43
CA MET A 73 2.92 5.61 3.58
C MET A 73 2.00 6.54 2.78
N LEU A 74 1.42 7.55 3.44
CA LEU A 74 0.50 8.52 2.85
C LEU A 74 0.90 9.95 3.22
N ASN A 75 0.46 10.90 2.41
CA ASN A 75 0.65 12.32 2.67
C ASN A 75 -0.58 13.11 2.20
N LYS A 76 -0.81 14.31 2.73
CA LYS A 76 -1.87 15.18 2.22
C LYS A 76 -1.58 15.52 0.75
N GLY A 77 -2.63 15.50 -0.06
CA GLY A 77 -2.55 15.76 -1.50
C GLY A 77 -2.02 14.61 -2.37
N VAL A 78 -1.71 13.44 -1.79
CA VAL A 78 -1.37 12.24 -2.59
C VAL A 78 -2.62 11.69 -3.29
N ILE A 79 -2.45 11.20 -4.52
CA ILE A 79 -3.49 10.45 -5.23
C ILE A 79 -3.50 9.02 -4.68
N VAL A 80 -4.67 8.54 -4.26
CA VAL A 80 -4.88 7.16 -3.81
C VAL A 80 -5.83 6.43 -4.74
N MET A 81 -5.67 5.12 -4.81
CA MET A 81 -6.59 4.23 -5.52
C MET A 81 -7.26 3.32 -4.49
N LEU A 82 -8.57 3.12 -4.64
CA LEU A 82 -9.30 2.16 -3.83
C LEU A 82 -9.02 0.75 -4.36
N LEU A 83 -8.60 -0.17 -3.49
CA LEU A 83 -8.24 -1.55 -3.87
C LEU A 83 -9.42 -2.52 -3.75
N ILE A 84 -10.42 -2.18 -2.93
CA ILE A 84 -11.64 -2.97 -2.72
C ILE A 84 -12.86 -2.07 -2.73
N SER A 85 -13.96 -2.53 -3.31
CA SER A 85 -15.20 -1.79 -3.27
C SER A 85 -15.72 -1.69 -1.83
N LEU A 86 -15.91 -0.45 -1.37
CA LEU A 86 -16.46 -0.15 -0.05
C LEU A 86 -17.97 0.07 -0.12
N ASN A 87 -18.43 0.78 -1.15
CA ASN A 87 -19.84 1.07 -1.34
C ASN A 87 -20.15 1.31 -2.83
N PRO A 88 -20.49 0.24 -3.58
CA PRO A 88 -20.84 0.36 -4.99
C PRO A 88 -21.97 1.36 -5.25
N LYS A 89 -22.95 1.45 -4.34
CA LYS A 89 -24.11 2.32 -4.49
C LYS A 89 -23.75 3.81 -4.45
N GLN A 90 -22.64 4.16 -3.83
CA GLN A 90 -22.13 5.54 -3.77
C GLN A 90 -20.94 5.76 -4.73
N GLY A 91 -20.65 4.81 -5.62
CA GLY A 91 -19.52 4.91 -6.55
C GLY A 91 -18.15 4.66 -5.90
N LEU A 92 -18.12 4.13 -4.68
CA LEU A 92 -16.89 3.67 -4.02
C LEU A 92 -16.64 2.21 -4.41
N LEU A 93 -16.31 2.03 -5.69
CA LEU A 93 -15.93 0.76 -6.32
C LEU A 93 -14.45 0.45 -6.12
#